data_AF-A0A3R7XH10-F1
#
_entry.id   AF-A0A3R7XH10-F1
#
_cell.length_a   1.000
_cell.length_b   1.000
_cell.length_c   1.000
_cell.angle_alpha   90.00
_cell.angle_beta   90.00
_cell.angle_gamma   90.00
#
_symmetry.space_group_name_H-M   'P 1'
#
loop_
_entity.id
_entity.type
_entity.pdbx_description
1 polymer ?
#
loop_
_entity_poly.entity_id
_entity_poly.type
_entity_poly.pdbx_seq_one_letter_code
_entity_poly.pdbx_strand_id
1 'polypeptide(L)'
;MTRALLIAGTHSGVGKTTVAMGIMAAFTKRVNKVKPYKVGPDYIDPTHHSVICGQPSHNLDTYMMGVDGVQDTFNRTSQGADISVVEGVMGLYDGMDSTEIASSAHVAKSLGLPVLLVLNVHGMSRSAAALAQGYINYDSDVNVAGIILNKVGSPRHAQMIKDVIQDVPIVGTLPRNKDLTVPSRHLGLHMASEQEHDIEGLAQFIEENVDMDNITEIAESAPETNHGENIQEVPEPDVTIGVAMDSAFCFYYQDMFDMFRHYGAEIKFFSPLNGEVPDVDGMYFGGGYPELNLAELEKSNTTSKLADLASDGLPLYGECGGLLYLSKSYEND
;
A
#
# COMPACT_ATOMS: atom_id res chain seq x y z
N MET A 1 -7.36 -20.39 -10.64
CA MET A 1 -6.78 -20.26 -9.28
C MET A 1 -6.05 -18.94 -9.16
N THR A 2 -6.65 -18.04 -8.37
CA THR A 2 -6.04 -16.77 -7.96
C THR A 2 -5.03 -17.07 -6.86
N ARG A 3 -3.80 -16.57 -6.96
CA ARG A 3 -2.84 -16.59 -5.85
C ARG A 3 -2.89 -15.25 -5.15
N ALA A 4 -3.30 -15.23 -3.89
CA ALA A 4 -3.35 -14.00 -3.12
C ALA A 4 -3.11 -14.23 -1.63
N LEU A 5 -2.49 -13.26 -0.98
CA LEU A 5 -2.27 -13.29 0.46
C LEU A 5 -2.22 -11.88 1.04
N LEU A 6 -2.46 -11.79 2.36
CA LEU A 6 -2.27 -10.57 3.12
C LEU A 6 -1.12 -10.74 4.12
N ILE A 7 -0.20 -9.78 4.16
CA ILE A 7 0.90 -9.73 5.12
C ILE A 7 0.49 -8.76 6.23
N ALA A 8 0.34 -9.26 7.45
CA ALA A 8 -0.03 -8.48 8.62
C ALA A 8 1.06 -8.51 9.69
N GLY A 9 0.96 -7.61 10.68
CA GLY A 9 1.86 -7.55 11.81
C GLY A 9 1.11 -7.69 13.13
N THR A 10 1.82 -7.96 14.23
CA THR A 10 1.21 -7.90 15.57
C THR A 10 1.07 -6.49 16.14
N HIS A 11 1.70 -5.50 15.53
CA HIS A 11 1.59 -4.07 15.90
C HIS A 11 2.36 -3.23 14.87
N SER A 12 2.15 -1.92 14.91
CA SER A 12 2.96 -0.94 14.19
C SER A 12 4.45 -1.07 14.54
N GLY A 13 5.34 -1.02 13.54
CA GLY A 13 6.78 -1.11 13.75
C GLY A 13 7.34 -2.52 13.95
N VAL A 14 6.53 -3.57 13.81
CA VAL A 14 6.98 -4.98 13.86
C VAL A 14 7.91 -5.36 12.70
N GLY A 15 7.97 -4.53 11.65
CA GLY A 15 8.75 -4.76 10.42
C GLY A 15 7.95 -5.29 9.23
N LYS A 16 6.61 -5.28 9.32
CA LYS A 16 5.68 -5.74 8.27
C LYS A 16 5.97 -5.14 6.89
N THR A 17 6.18 -3.83 6.80
CA THR A 17 6.42 -3.12 5.53
C THR A 17 7.70 -3.60 4.84
N THR A 18 8.80 -3.74 5.58
CA THR A 18 10.04 -4.32 5.04
C THR A 18 9.84 -5.76 4.56
N VAL A 19 9.06 -6.56 5.29
CA VAL A 19 8.73 -7.93 4.89
C VAL A 19 7.87 -7.96 3.63
N ALA A 20 6.85 -7.11 3.56
CA ALA A 20 5.95 -7.03 2.40
C ALA A 20 6.68 -6.58 1.14
N MET A 21 7.43 -5.48 1.22
CA MET A 21 8.30 -5.01 0.14
C MET A 21 9.29 -6.09 -0.32
N GLY A 22 9.90 -6.81 0.61
CA GLY A 22 10.87 -7.83 0.26
C GLY A 22 10.26 -9.08 -0.36
N ILE A 23 9.08 -9.49 0.10
CA ILE A 23 8.32 -10.58 -0.52
C ILE A 23 7.87 -10.17 -1.92
N MET A 24 7.39 -8.94 -2.11
CA MET A 24 7.07 -8.40 -3.44
C MET A 24 8.30 -8.42 -4.35
N ALA A 25 9.45 -7.95 -3.86
CA ALA A 25 10.71 -7.93 -4.60
C ALA A 25 11.24 -9.33 -4.95
N ALA A 26 11.07 -10.31 -4.05
CA ALA A 26 11.41 -11.70 -4.32
C ALA A 26 10.48 -12.32 -5.37
N PHE A 27 9.17 -12.03 -5.30
CA PHE A 27 8.22 -12.51 -6.31
C PHE A 27 8.45 -11.89 -7.68
N THR A 28 8.83 -10.62 -7.79
CA THR A 28 9.08 -9.98 -9.10
C THR A 28 10.28 -10.59 -9.83
N LYS A 29 11.18 -11.31 -9.14
CA LYS A 29 12.22 -12.13 -9.75
C LYS A 29 11.73 -13.50 -10.25
N ARG A 30 10.63 -14.01 -9.67
CA ARG A 30 10.14 -15.38 -9.88
C ARG A 30 8.96 -15.47 -10.85
N VAL A 31 8.13 -14.43 -10.90
CA VAL A 31 6.92 -14.37 -11.72
C VAL A 31 6.84 -13.03 -12.46
N ASN A 32 6.01 -12.96 -13.50
CA ASN A 32 5.97 -11.80 -14.38
C ASN A 32 5.11 -10.67 -13.80
N LYS A 33 4.01 -10.99 -13.11
CA LYS A 33 3.01 -10.00 -12.71
C LYS A 33 2.60 -10.15 -11.24
N VAL A 34 3.35 -9.47 -10.36
CA VAL A 34 3.06 -9.33 -8.92
C VAL A 34 2.18 -8.10 -8.70
N LYS A 35 0.94 -8.29 -8.27
CA LYS A 35 -0.02 -7.19 -8.06
C LYS A 35 0.00 -6.74 -6.59
N PRO A 36 0.47 -5.51 -6.28
CA PRO A 36 0.57 -5.07 -4.90
C PRO A 36 -0.66 -4.30 -4.43
N TYR A 37 -1.01 -4.46 -3.17
CA TYR A 37 -2.07 -3.70 -2.50
C TYR A 37 -1.61 -3.21 -1.13
N LYS A 38 -2.26 -2.16 -0.64
CA LYS A 38 -2.04 -1.63 0.70
C LYS A 38 -3.38 -1.49 1.41
N VAL A 39 -3.51 -2.05 2.61
CA VAL A 39 -4.67 -1.77 3.46
C VAL A 39 -4.58 -0.35 3.98
N GLY A 40 -5.73 0.32 4.03
CA GLY A 40 -5.88 1.64 4.63
C GLY A 40 -5.59 2.80 3.68
N PRO A 41 -5.78 4.04 4.14
CA PRO A 41 -5.66 5.26 3.33
C PRO A 41 -4.21 5.76 3.19
N ASP A 42 -3.24 4.86 3.05
CA ASP A 42 -1.80 5.18 2.97
C ASP A 42 -1.40 5.68 1.58
N TYR A 43 -0.58 6.73 1.47
CA TYR A 43 -0.12 7.28 0.19
C TYR A 43 1.31 6.86 -0.18
N ILE A 44 2.09 6.38 0.78
CA ILE A 44 3.55 6.29 0.65
C ILE A 44 3.97 4.87 0.38
N ASP A 45 3.51 3.89 1.17
CA ASP A 45 3.78 2.47 0.95
C ASP A 45 3.38 2.03 -0.48
N PRO A 46 2.21 2.45 -1.03
CA PRO A 46 1.86 2.17 -2.43
C PRO A 46 2.87 2.65 -3.46
N THR A 47 3.60 3.74 -3.19
CA THR A 47 4.62 4.25 -4.12
C THR A 47 5.83 3.31 -4.16
N HIS A 48 6.24 2.79 -3.01
CA HIS A 48 7.31 1.81 -2.89
C HIS A 48 6.92 0.49 -3.55
N HIS A 49 5.70 0.03 -3.28
CA HIS A 49 5.13 -1.14 -3.96
C HIS A 49 5.17 -1.00 -5.48
N SER A 50 4.80 0.18 -5.98
CA SER A 50 4.71 0.44 -7.41
C SER A 50 6.08 0.40 -8.08
N VAL A 51 7.10 0.96 -7.41
CA VAL A 51 8.50 0.86 -7.86
C VAL A 51 8.99 -0.58 -7.87
N ILE A 52 8.71 -1.35 -6.81
CA ILE A 52 9.15 -2.76 -6.70
C ILE A 52 8.48 -3.65 -7.74
N CYS A 53 7.17 -3.52 -7.90
CA CYS A 53 6.35 -4.40 -8.75
C CYS A 53 6.26 -3.95 -10.20
N GLY A 54 6.75 -2.75 -10.53
CA GLY A 54 6.66 -2.17 -11.87
C GLY A 54 5.22 -1.87 -12.32
N GLN A 55 4.26 -1.83 -11.39
CA GLN A 55 2.86 -1.53 -11.68
C GLN A 55 2.17 -0.87 -10.48
N PRO A 56 1.10 -0.09 -10.68
CA PRO A 56 0.45 0.62 -9.59
C PRO A 56 -0.07 -0.28 -8.47
N SER A 57 0.14 0.17 -7.24
CA SER A 57 -0.48 -0.41 -6.04
C SER A 57 -1.80 0.27 -5.71
N HIS A 58 -2.77 -0.53 -5.31
CA HIS A 58 -4.12 -0.06 -4.96
C HIS A 58 -4.35 -0.14 -3.45
N ASN A 59 -5.05 0.86 -2.93
CA ASN A 59 -5.49 0.86 -1.55
C ASN A 59 -6.75 0.01 -1.38
N LEU A 60 -6.85 -0.68 -0.25
CA LEU A 60 -8.01 -1.47 0.16
C LEU A 60 -8.45 -0.99 1.54
N ASP A 61 -9.48 -0.14 1.56
CA ASP A 61 -9.97 0.47 2.80
C ASP A 61 -11.49 0.26 2.91
N THR A 62 -11.90 -0.55 3.89
CA THR A 62 -13.31 -0.88 4.09
C THR A 62 -14.14 0.25 4.69
N TYR A 63 -13.51 1.34 5.18
CA TYR A 63 -14.22 2.52 5.64
C TYR A 63 -14.56 3.45 4.47
N MET A 64 -13.59 3.76 3.61
CA MET A 64 -13.76 4.63 2.45
C MET A 64 -14.55 3.96 1.33
N MET A 65 -14.27 2.68 1.06
CA MET A 65 -14.80 1.96 -0.10
C MET A 65 -15.99 1.06 0.25
N GLY A 66 -16.22 0.82 1.55
CA GLY A 66 -17.05 -0.30 1.99
C GLY A 66 -16.44 -1.65 1.64
N VAL A 67 -17.10 -2.74 2.06
CA VAL A 67 -16.69 -4.11 1.69
C VAL A 67 -16.82 -4.33 0.19
N ASP A 68 -17.93 -3.88 -0.41
CA ASP A 68 -18.21 -4.05 -1.84
C ASP A 68 -17.14 -3.36 -2.69
N GLY A 69 -16.75 -2.12 -2.37
CA GLY A 69 -15.68 -1.42 -3.10
C GLY A 69 -14.32 -2.09 -2.97
N VAL A 70 -13.98 -2.62 -1.79
CA VAL A 70 -12.74 -3.42 -1.60
C VAL A 70 -12.76 -4.66 -2.48
N GLN A 71 -13.88 -5.39 -2.51
CA GLN A 71 -14.03 -6.58 -3.35
C GLN A 71 -13.96 -6.22 -4.85
N ASP A 72 -14.66 -5.18 -5.28
CA ASP A 72 -14.68 -4.74 -6.67
C ASP A 72 -13.31 -4.30 -7.16
N THR A 73 -12.61 -3.45 -6.39
CA THR A 73 -11.26 -3.00 -6.75
C THR A 73 -10.27 -4.16 -6.76
N PHE A 74 -10.33 -5.08 -5.79
CA PHE A 74 -9.47 -6.27 -5.81
C PHE A 74 -9.77 -7.17 -7.03
N ASN A 75 -11.03 -7.52 -7.27
CA ASN A 75 -11.43 -8.41 -8.36
C ASN A 75 -11.10 -7.83 -9.75
N ARG A 76 -11.32 -6.53 -9.95
CA ARG A 76 -11.03 -5.83 -11.21
C ARG A 76 -9.52 -5.75 -11.46
N THR A 77 -8.74 -5.38 -10.44
CA THR A 77 -7.32 -5.04 -10.64
C THR A 77 -6.36 -6.21 -10.50
N SER A 78 -6.77 -7.32 -9.86
CA SER A 78 -5.99 -8.55 -9.72
C SER A 78 -6.02 -9.44 -10.96
N GLN A 79 -6.86 -9.11 -11.95
CA GLN A 79 -7.03 -9.91 -13.15
C GLN A 79 -5.71 -10.14 -13.90
N GLY A 80 -5.42 -11.42 -14.14
CA GLY A 80 -4.20 -11.87 -14.81
C GLY A 80 -2.92 -11.68 -14.01
N ALA A 81 -2.99 -11.36 -12.71
CA ALA A 81 -1.81 -11.39 -11.84
C ALA A 81 -1.36 -12.83 -11.59
N ASP A 82 -0.05 -13.06 -11.54
CA ASP A 82 0.52 -14.35 -11.12
C ASP A 82 0.37 -14.54 -9.61
N ILE A 83 0.46 -13.44 -8.85
CA ILE A 83 0.20 -13.37 -7.42
C ILE A 83 -0.19 -11.96 -7.00
N SER A 84 -1.13 -11.84 -6.06
CA SER A 84 -1.51 -10.60 -5.40
C SER A 84 -0.98 -10.57 -3.96
N VAL A 85 -0.27 -9.50 -3.60
CA VAL A 85 0.29 -9.34 -2.25
C VAL A 85 -0.31 -8.08 -1.62
N VAL A 86 -1.04 -8.27 -0.51
CA VAL A 86 -1.65 -7.18 0.24
C VAL A 86 -0.84 -6.88 1.48
N GLU A 87 -0.25 -5.69 1.60
CA GLU A 87 0.33 -5.24 2.86
C GLU A 87 -0.77 -4.70 3.78
N GLY A 88 -0.86 -5.21 5.01
CA GLY A 88 -1.75 -4.70 6.04
C GLY A 88 -1.41 -3.27 6.52
N VAL A 89 -2.21 -2.75 7.44
CA VAL A 89 -1.96 -1.51 8.20
C VAL A 89 -1.90 -1.83 9.69
N MET A 90 -1.16 -1.02 10.45
CA MET A 90 -1.00 -1.19 11.91
C MET A 90 -0.71 -2.65 12.32
N GLY A 91 -1.33 -3.15 13.40
CA GLY A 91 -1.46 -4.58 13.71
C GLY A 91 -2.68 -5.22 13.02
N LEU A 92 -2.69 -6.55 12.92
CA LEU A 92 -3.71 -7.32 12.19
C LEU A 92 -5.15 -6.93 12.58
N TYR A 93 -5.39 -6.78 13.88
CA TYR A 93 -6.73 -6.51 14.46
C TYR A 93 -6.98 -5.04 14.78
N ASP A 94 -6.02 -4.15 14.49
CA ASP A 94 -6.14 -2.74 14.81
C ASP A 94 -6.94 -2.03 13.70
N GLY A 95 -8.21 -1.73 14.00
CA GLY A 95 -9.12 -0.99 13.11
C GLY A 95 -9.38 0.44 13.59
N MET A 96 -10.43 1.04 13.06
CA MET A 96 -10.89 2.36 13.46
C MET A 96 -11.43 2.33 14.89
N ASP A 97 -10.94 3.25 15.71
CA ASP A 97 -11.23 3.37 17.14
C ASP A 97 -11.04 2.04 17.90
N SER A 98 -12.12 1.46 18.40
CA SER A 98 -12.13 0.19 19.14
C SER A 98 -12.86 -0.92 18.37
N THR A 99 -12.98 -0.78 17.05
CA THR A 99 -13.71 -1.70 16.17
C THR A 99 -12.77 -2.45 15.23
N GLU A 100 -13.28 -3.48 14.57
CA GLU A 100 -12.55 -4.18 13.50
C GLU A 100 -12.58 -3.43 12.16
N ILE A 101 -13.41 -2.41 12.01
CA ILE A 101 -13.61 -1.70 10.72
C ILE A 101 -12.28 -1.10 10.27
N ALA A 102 -11.98 -1.18 8.97
CA ALA A 102 -10.70 -0.75 8.37
C ALA A 102 -9.43 -1.45 8.91
N SER A 103 -9.55 -2.50 9.73
CA SER A 103 -8.39 -3.31 10.11
C SER A 103 -7.91 -4.21 8.95
N SER A 104 -6.65 -4.67 9.06
CA SER A 104 -6.11 -5.67 8.13
C SER A 104 -6.92 -6.97 8.17
N ALA A 105 -7.43 -7.37 9.34
CA ALA A 105 -8.29 -8.52 9.53
C ALA A 105 -9.62 -8.35 8.79
N HIS A 106 -10.23 -7.17 8.84
CA HIS A 106 -11.49 -6.91 8.13
C HIS A 106 -11.32 -7.00 6.60
N VAL A 107 -10.21 -6.50 6.05
CA VAL A 107 -9.89 -6.69 4.62
C VAL A 107 -9.62 -8.16 4.30
N ALA A 108 -8.84 -8.86 5.13
CA ALA A 108 -8.56 -10.30 4.93
C ALA A 108 -9.87 -11.11 4.89
N LYS A 109 -10.80 -10.87 5.82
CA LYS A 109 -12.12 -11.53 5.84
C LYS A 109 -12.98 -11.17 4.64
N SER A 110 -13.02 -9.88 4.30
CA SER A 110 -13.79 -9.38 3.15
C SER A 110 -13.39 -10.04 1.83
N LEU A 111 -12.10 -10.35 1.67
CA LEU A 111 -11.54 -10.96 0.46
C LEU A 111 -11.28 -12.47 0.60
N GLY A 112 -11.48 -13.06 1.78
CA GLY A 112 -11.14 -14.45 2.08
C GLY A 112 -9.64 -14.77 1.98
N LEU A 113 -8.77 -13.79 2.20
CA LEU A 113 -7.33 -13.96 2.00
C LEU A 113 -6.65 -14.69 3.17
N PRO A 114 -5.74 -15.64 2.89
CA PRO A 114 -4.84 -16.17 3.90
C PRO A 114 -3.87 -15.09 4.39
N VAL A 115 -3.60 -15.08 5.69
CA VAL A 115 -2.74 -14.10 6.36
C VAL A 115 -1.38 -14.69 6.70
N LEU A 116 -0.32 -14.01 6.26
CA LEU A 116 1.04 -14.18 6.77
C LEU A 116 1.28 -13.18 7.91
N LEU A 117 1.43 -13.70 9.13
CA LEU A 117 1.65 -12.88 10.31
C LEU A 117 3.14 -12.66 10.59
N VAL A 118 3.56 -11.40 10.56
CA VAL A 118 4.91 -10.97 10.94
C VAL A 118 4.98 -10.76 12.46
N LEU A 119 5.82 -11.56 13.11
CA LEU A 119 5.99 -11.59 14.56
C LEU A 119 7.40 -11.18 14.94
N ASN A 120 7.55 -10.03 15.61
CA ASN A 120 8.84 -9.64 16.18
C ASN A 120 9.13 -10.48 17.44
N VAL A 121 10.17 -11.31 17.38
CA VAL A 121 10.55 -12.23 18.47
C VAL A 121 11.77 -11.75 19.27
N HIS A 122 12.19 -10.50 19.09
CA HIS A 122 13.30 -9.94 19.84
C HIS A 122 13.05 -10.02 21.35
N GLY A 123 13.95 -10.68 22.08
CA GLY A 123 13.86 -10.86 23.53
C GLY A 123 12.78 -11.85 23.97
N MET A 124 12.17 -12.59 23.04
CA MET A 124 11.16 -13.61 23.32
C MET A 124 11.74 -15.02 23.14
N SER A 125 11.05 -16.04 23.64
CA SER A 125 11.29 -17.44 23.30
C SER A 125 9.95 -18.16 23.33
N ARG A 126 9.62 -18.89 24.40
CA ARG A 126 8.32 -19.55 24.57
C ARG A 126 7.14 -18.57 24.57
N SER A 127 7.33 -17.33 25.01
CA SER A 127 6.31 -16.29 24.95
C SER A 127 5.90 -15.92 23.52
N ALA A 128 6.76 -16.15 22.52
CA ALA A 128 6.39 -15.95 21.11
C ALA A 128 5.25 -16.88 20.70
N ALA A 129 5.21 -18.11 21.22
CA ALA A 129 4.11 -19.03 20.99
C ALA A 129 2.81 -18.57 21.64
N ALA A 130 2.86 -18.04 22.87
CA ALA A 130 1.66 -17.50 23.52
C ALA A 130 1.08 -16.31 22.72
N LEU A 131 1.94 -15.43 22.20
CA LEU A 131 1.53 -14.32 21.36
C LEU A 131 0.96 -14.80 20.01
N ALA A 132 1.66 -15.72 19.32
CA ALA A 132 1.18 -16.30 18.08
C ALA A 132 -0.18 -16.99 18.26
N GLN A 133 -0.33 -17.83 19.29
CA GLN A 133 -1.60 -18.49 19.61
C GLN A 133 -2.71 -17.51 19.95
N GLY A 134 -2.38 -16.40 20.62
CA GLY A 134 -3.32 -15.30 20.81
C GLY A 134 -3.83 -14.79 19.47
N TYR A 135 -2.94 -14.46 18.54
CA TYR A 135 -3.32 -13.95 17.22
C TYR A 135 -4.07 -14.97 16.35
N ILE A 136 -3.65 -16.23 16.36
CA ILE A 136 -4.27 -17.31 15.56
C ILE A 136 -5.71 -17.58 16.04
N ASN A 137 -5.95 -17.59 17.35
CA ASN A 137 -7.25 -17.99 17.91
C ASN A 137 -8.14 -16.82 18.31
N TYR A 138 -7.71 -15.57 18.13
CA TYR A 138 -8.46 -14.40 18.57
C TYR A 138 -9.77 -14.23 17.79
N ASP A 139 -9.71 -14.36 16.47
CA ASP A 139 -10.85 -14.27 15.55
C ASP A 139 -10.85 -15.50 14.65
N SER A 140 -11.86 -16.37 14.81
CA SER A 140 -11.96 -17.63 14.07
C SER A 140 -12.21 -17.45 12.58
N ASP A 141 -12.64 -16.27 12.14
CA ASP A 141 -12.92 -15.99 10.74
C ASP A 141 -11.66 -15.51 9.99
N VAL A 142 -10.55 -15.25 10.71
CA VAL A 142 -9.27 -14.86 10.12
C VAL A 142 -8.36 -16.07 9.95
N ASN A 143 -8.05 -16.41 8.70
CA ASN A 143 -7.14 -17.50 8.38
C ASN A 143 -5.67 -17.07 8.49
N VAL A 144 -5.07 -17.16 9.68
CA VAL A 144 -3.62 -17.01 9.86
C VAL A 144 -2.92 -18.28 9.35
N ALA A 145 -2.48 -18.24 8.10
CA ALA A 145 -1.99 -19.40 7.36
C ALA A 145 -0.46 -19.59 7.43
N GLY A 146 0.29 -18.57 7.85
CA GLY A 146 1.74 -18.65 8.00
C GLY A 146 2.30 -17.59 8.94
N ILE A 147 3.49 -17.86 9.51
CA ILE A 147 4.20 -16.93 10.39
C ILE A 147 5.61 -16.64 9.84
N ILE A 148 5.99 -15.36 9.88
CA ILE A 148 7.37 -14.92 9.66
C ILE A 148 7.91 -14.37 10.99
N LEU A 149 8.95 -15.00 11.51
CA LEU A 149 9.64 -14.53 12.71
C LEU A 149 10.62 -13.42 12.34
N ASN A 150 10.38 -12.20 12.83
CA ASN A 150 11.26 -11.06 12.61
C ASN A 150 12.18 -10.80 13.81
N LYS A 151 13.37 -10.25 13.54
CA LYS A 151 14.42 -9.92 14.52
C LYS A 151 14.88 -11.14 15.34
N VAL A 152 15.02 -12.29 14.67
CA VAL A 152 15.55 -13.52 15.27
C VAL A 152 17.02 -13.32 15.67
N GLY A 153 17.36 -13.78 16.87
CA GLY A 153 18.68 -13.56 17.46
C GLY A 153 19.77 -14.55 17.00
N SER A 154 19.38 -15.78 16.64
CA SER A 154 20.29 -16.83 16.15
C SER A 154 19.49 -18.02 15.59
N PRO A 155 20.12 -18.95 14.84
CA PRO A 155 19.45 -20.18 14.41
C PRO A 155 18.89 -21.02 15.56
N ARG A 156 19.60 -21.10 16.69
CA ARG A 156 19.11 -21.77 17.91
C ARG A 156 17.86 -21.10 18.47
N HIS A 157 17.81 -19.77 18.44
CA HIS A 157 16.64 -19.01 18.88
C HIS A 157 15.43 -19.28 17.97
N ALA A 158 15.61 -19.26 16.64
CA ALA A 158 14.56 -19.67 15.70
C ALA A 158 14.05 -21.09 16.02
N GLN A 159 14.94 -22.06 16.20
CA GLN A 159 14.54 -23.43 16.49
C GLN A 159 13.70 -23.55 17.77
N MET A 160 14.12 -22.88 18.86
CA MET A 160 13.35 -22.88 20.11
C MET A 160 11.92 -22.36 19.94
N ILE A 161 11.69 -21.42 19.02
CA ILE A 161 10.34 -20.91 18.73
C ILE A 161 9.57 -21.88 17.81
N LYS A 162 10.24 -22.42 16.78
CA LYS A 162 9.65 -23.43 15.89
C LYS A 162 9.18 -24.68 16.65
N ASP A 163 9.90 -25.09 17.69
CA ASP A 163 9.54 -26.26 18.49
C ASP A 163 8.22 -26.07 19.27
N VAL A 164 7.81 -24.82 19.55
CA VAL A 164 6.65 -24.51 20.39
C VAL A 164 5.45 -23.93 19.64
N ILE A 165 5.60 -23.55 18.36
CA ILE A 165 4.51 -23.11 17.48
C ILE A 165 4.29 -24.21 16.44
N GLN A 166 3.17 -24.94 16.54
CA GLN A 166 2.92 -26.09 15.66
C GLN A 166 1.64 -25.97 14.81
N ASP A 167 0.72 -25.09 15.18
CA ASP A 167 -0.60 -25.00 14.52
C ASP A 167 -0.53 -24.34 13.13
N VAL A 168 0.49 -23.51 12.90
CA VAL A 168 0.67 -22.73 11.66
C VAL A 168 2.14 -22.81 11.23
N PRO A 169 2.43 -23.00 9.93
CA PRO A 169 3.81 -23.09 9.45
C PRO A 169 4.57 -21.78 9.69
N ILE A 170 5.81 -21.91 10.17
CA ILE A 170 6.77 -20.80 10.17
C ILE A 170 7.50 -20.83 8.83
N VAL A 171 7.06 -19.94 7.93
CA VAL A 171 7.57 -19.85 6.55
C VAL A 171 8.79 -18.95 6.43
N GLY A 172 9.21 -18.24 7.49
CA GLY A 172 10.41 -17.42 7.44
C GLY A 172 11.00 -17.07 8.80
N THR A 173 12.32 -16.91 8.84
CA THR A 173 13.04 -16.46 10.03
C THR A 173 14.07 -15.40 9.68
N LEU A 174 13.69 -14.14 9.87
CA LEU A 174 14.53 -13.00 9.53
C LEU A 174 15.46 -12.68 10.70
N PRO A 175 16.78 -12.74 10.50
CA PRO A 175 17.73 -12.38 11.55
C PRO A 175 17.60 -10.90 11.88
N ARG A 176 18.06 -10.53 13.09
CA ARG A 176 18.26 -9.13 13.44
C ARG A 176 19.41 -8.55 12.60
N ASN A 177 19.10 -8.04 11.42
CA ASN A 177 20.06 -7.33 10.61
C ASN A 177 20.15 -5.87 11.06
N LYS A 178 21.36 -5.34 11.27
CA LYS A 178 21.60 -3.92 11.57
C LYS A 178 21.74 -3.09 10.29
N ASP A 179 22.08 -3.75 9.17
CA ASP A 179 22.44 -3.09 7.92
C ASP A 179 21.22 -2.86 7.01
N LEU A 180 20.19 -3.71 7.11
CA LEU A 180 18.85 -3.44 6.57
C LEU A 180 18.05 -2.55 7.53
N THR A 181 18.57 -1.35 7.79
CA THR A 181 17.74 -0.29 8.38
C THR A 181 17.18 0.53 7.24
N VAL A 182 15.92 0.27 6.87
CA VAL A 182 15.12 1.29 6.17
C VAL A 182 15.23 2.54 7.05
N PRO A 183 15.72 3.69 6.55
CA PRO A 183 15.98 4.86 7.36
C PRO A 183 14.75 5.20 8.20
N SER A 184 14.83 4.91 9.50
CA SER A 184 13.76 5.14 10.47
C SER A 184 13.71 6.62 10.88
N ARG A 185 13.82 7.52 9.89
CA ARG A 185 13.51 8.92 10.09
C ARG A 185 12.08 9.13 9.67
N HIS A 186 11.22 9.06 10.69
CA HIS A 186 9.81 9.38 10.71
C HIS A 186 8.99 8.59 9.69
N LEU A 187 8.33 7.52 10.20
CA LEU A 187 7.23 6.79 9.55
C LEU A 187 6.70 7.47 8.29
N GLY A 188 6.94 6.86 7.12
CA GLY A 188 6.28 7.25 5.87
C GLY A 188 6.24 8.76 5.67
N LEU A 189 7.38 9.43 5.56
CA LEU A 189 7.41 10.83 5.12
C LEU A 189 8.02 11.01 3.73
N HIS A 190 8.68 9.98 3.20
CA HIS A 190 9.35 10.06 1.92
C HIS A 190 8.66 9.19 0.88
N MET A 191 8.36 9.79 -0.25
CA MET A 191 7.84 9.09 -1.41
C MET A 191 8.93 8.18 -1.99
N ALA A 192 8.55 7.12 -2.70
CA ALA A 192 9.52 6.22 -3.31
C ALA A 192 10.51 6.92 -4.26
N SER A 193 10.09 8.01 -4.92
CA SER A 193 10.93 8.83 -5.79
C SER A 193 12.06 9.56 -5.06
N GLU A 194 11.96 9.73 -3.75
CA GLU A 194 12.92 10.46 -2.92
C GLU A 194 14.00 9.55 -2.30
N GLN A 195 13.90 8.24 -2.53
CA GLN A 195 14.81 7.24 -1.96
C GLN A 195 15.36 6.28 -3.03
N GLU A 196 16.64 5.93 -2.91
CA GLU A 196 17.20 4.79 -3.62
C GLU A 196 16.77 3.49 -2.90
N HIS A 197 16.17 2.57 -3.66
CA HIS A 197 15.73 1.27 -3.16
C HIS A 197 16.74 0.18 -3.55
N ASP A 198 17.36 -0.47 -2.57
CA ASP A 198 18.12 -1.72 -2.80
C ASP A 198 17.14 -2.90 -2.91
N ILE A 199 16.36 -2.92 -4.00
CA ILE A 199 15.35 -3.94 -4.28
C ILE A 199 16.01 -5.32 -4.41
N GLU A 200 17.19 -5.37 -5.04
CA GLU A 200 17.91 -6.62 -5.28
C GLU A 200 18.41 -7.25 -3.98
N GLY A 201 19.03 -6.44 -3.11
CA GLY A 201 19.48 -6.88 -1.79
C GLY A 201 18.32 -7.27 -0.88
N LEU A 202 17.20 -6.55 -0.93
CA LEU A 202 15.99 -6.89 -0.18
C LEU A 202 15.39 -8.23 -0.65
N ALA A 203 15.28 -8.44 -1.96
CA ALA A 203 14.80 -9.70 -2.53
C ALA A 203 15.72 -10.87 -2.12
N GLN A 204 17.04 -10.71 -2.27
CA GLN A 204 18.01 -11.73 -1.89
C GLN A 204 17.89 -12.07 -0.39
N PHE A 205 17.78 -11.06 0.48
CA PHE A 205 17.62 -11.28 1.91
C PHE A 205 16.36 -12.08 2.24
N ILE A 206 15.24 -11.81 1.56
CA ILE A 206 14.01 -12.59 1.74
C ILE A 206 14.20 -14.02 1.22
N GLU A 207 14.74 -14.22 0.02
CA GLU A 207 14.94 -15.56 -0.55
C GLU A 207 15.87 -16.45 0.29
N GLU A 208 16.84 -15.87 0.99
CA GLU A 208 17.75 -16.60 1.89
C GLU A 208 17.09 -17.02 3.22
N ASN A 209 16.04 -16.32 3.66
CA ASN A 209 15.49 -16.44 5.01
C ASN A 209 14.00 -16.84 5.06
N VAL A 210 13.32 -16.89 3.92
CA VAL A 210 11.89 -17.12 3.77
C VAL A 210 11.64 -18.18 2.69
N ASP A 211 10.82 -19.16 3.02
CA ASP A 211 10.34 -20.21 2.12
C ASP A 211 9.25 -19.65 1.21
N MET A 212 9.68 -19.10 0.08
CA MET A 212 8.81 -18.49 -0.93
C MET A 212 7.90 -19.50 -1.63
N ASP A 213 8.26 -20.79 -1.65
CA ASP A 213 7.44 -21.83 -2.26
C ASP A 213 6.25 -22.13 -1.36
N ASN A 214 6.48 -22.26 -0.04
CA ASN A 214 5.40 -22.38 0.95
C ASN A 214 4.48 -21.15 0.96
N ILE A 215 5.04 -19.94 0.81
CA ILE A 215 4.22 -18.73 0.65
C ILE A 215 3.33 -18.82 -0.60
N THR A 216 3.85 -19.36 -1.70
CA THR A 216 3.07 -19.55 -2.93
C THR A 216 1.93 -20.56 -2.70
N GLU A 217 2.20 -21.68 -2.02
CA GLU A 217 1.19 -22.67 -1.64
C GLU A 217 0.10 -22.06 -0.73
N ILE A 218 0.49 -21.24 0.26
CA ILE A 218 -0.45 -20.51 1.10
C ILE A 218 -1.32 -19.59 0.23
N ALA A 219 -0.72 -18.85 -0.71
CA ALA A 219 -1.44 -17.92 -1.58
C ALA A 219 -2.48 -18.62 -2.48
N GLU A 220 -2.26 -19.88 -2.84
CA GLU A 220 -3.19 -20.69 -3.63
C GLU A 220 -4.47 -21.05 -2.88
N SER A 221 -4.49 -20.92 -1.56
CA SER A 221 -5.70 -21.14 -0.75
C SER A 221 -6.70 -19.99 -0.80
N ALA A 222 -6.33 -18.85 -1.41
CA ALA A 222 -7.25 -17.75 -1.62
C ALA A 222 -8.41 -18.15 -2.53
N PRO A 223 -9.63 -17.64 -2.29
CA PRO A 223 -10.76 -17.90 -3.16
C PRO A 223 -10.49 -17.39 -4.58
N GLU A 224 -11.10 -18.05 -5.57
CA GLU A 224 -11.06 -17.53 -6.92
C GLU A 224 -11.76 -16.17 -6.97
N THR A 225 -11.11 -15.21 -7.61
CA THR A 225 -11.67 -13.87 -7.79
C THR A 225 -12.82 -13.94 -8.79
N ASN A 226 -13.96 -13.36 -8.42
CA ASN A 226 -15.07 -13.19 -9.32
C ASN A 226 -14.78 -11.98 -10.21
N HIS A 227 -14.05 -12.22 -11.31
CA HIS A 227 -13.97 -11.24 -12.38
C HIS A 227 -15.36 -11.14 -13.01
N GLY A 228 -16.20 -10.22 -12.54
CA GLY A 228 -17.56 -10.05 -13.05
C GLY A 228 -17.57 -9.97 -14.59
N GLU A 229 -18.56 -10.58 -15.22
CA GLU A 229 -18.68 -10.63 -16.70
C GLU A 229 -18.87 -9.25 -17.35
N ASN A 230 -19.11 -8.20 -16.57
CA ASN A 230 -19.30 -6.84 -17.05
C ASN A 230 -17.97 -6.09 -17.13
N ILE A 231 -17.23 -6.35 -18.20
CA ILE A 231 -16.32 -5.33 -18.73
C ILE A 231 -17.23 -4.23 -19.29
N GLN A 232 -17.61 -3.26 -18.46
CA GLN A 232 -18.25 -2.05 -18.99
C GLN A 232 -17.27 -1.43 -19.98
N GLU A 233 -17.73 -1.20 -21.22
CA GLU A 233 -16.94 -0.46 -22.19
C GLU A 233 -16.62 0.90 -21.60
N VAL A 234 -15.32 1.19 -21.47
CA VAL A 234 -14.85 2.51 -21.09
C VAL A 234 -15.29 3.45 -22.23
N PRO A 235 -16.07 4.51 -21.94
CA PRO A 235 -16.48 5.45 -22.97
C PRO A 235 -15.26 6.14 -23.58
N GLU A 236 -15.36 6.51 -24.85
CA GLU A 236 -14.36 7.36 -25.49
C GLU A 236 -14.21 8.67 -24.71
N PRO A 237 -12.97 9.15 -24.47
CA PRO A 237 -12.80 10.34 -23.66
C PRO A 237 -13.47 11.58 -24.25
N ASP A 238 -14.31 12.23 -23.46
CA ASP A 238 -15.01 13.47 -23.84
C ASP A 238 -14.71 14.66 -22.90
N VAL A 239 -13.95 14.40 -21.83
CA VAL A 239 -13.50 15.39 -20.84
C VAL A 239 -12.03 15.17 -20.52
N THR A 240 -11.26 16.25 -20.42
CA THR A 240 -9.87 16.22 -19.93
C THR A 240 -9.77 16.82 -18.53
N ILE A 241 -9.21 16.08 -17.58
CA ILE A 241 -8.95 16.55 -16.21
C ILE A 241 -7.46 16.80 -16.03
N GLY A 242 -7.10 18.03 -15.68
CA GLY A 242 -5.75 18.38 -15.26
C GLY A 242 -5.51 17.93 -13.83
N VAL A 243 -4.49 17.11 -13.57
CA VAL A 243 -4.12 16.70 -12.20
C VAL A 243 -2.75 17.30 -11.83
N ALA A 244 -2.70 18.07 -10.76
CA ALA A 244 -1.44 18.59 -10.23
C ALA A 244 -0.53 17.43 -9.77
N MET A 245 0.68 17.30 -10.27
CA MET A 245 1.57 16.18 -9.93
C MET A 245 3.02 16.65 -9.90
N ASP A 246 3.54 16.84 -8.69
CA ASP A 246 4.95 17.16 -8.41
C ASP A 246 5.28 16.95 -6.92
N SER A 247 6.41 17.44 -6.43
CA SER A 247 6.81 17.26 -5.02
C SER A 247 5.89 17.98 -4.02
N ALA A 248 5.08 18.94 -4.45
CA ALA A 248 4.09 19.61 -3.61
C ALA A 248 2.74 18.86 -3.62
N PHE A 249 2.40 18.22 -4.74
CA PHE A 249 1.15 17.47 -4.93
C PHE A 249 1.46 16.04 -5.34
N CYS A 250 1.64 15.17 -4.35
CA CYS A 250 2.13 13.80 -4.56
C CYS A 250 1.28 12.73 -3.87
N PHE A 251 0.20 13.11 -3.15
CA PHE A 251 -0.65 12.15 -2.45
C PHE A 251 -1.90 11.85 -3.25
N TYR A 252 -1.89 10.67 -3.88
CA TYR A 252 -2.98 10.19 -4.73
C TYR A 252 -3.25 8.72 -4.50
N TYR A 253 -4.52 8.34 -4.54
CA TYR A 253 -4.95 6.96 -4.64
C TYR A 253 -5.02 6.54 -6.11
N GLN A 254 -4.38 5.43 -6.47
CA GLN A 254 -4.43 4.93 -7.85
C GLN A 254 -5.87 4.70 -8.32
N ASP A 255 -6.75 4.25 -7.43
CA ASP A 255 -8.14 3.96 -7.78
C ASP A 255 -8.90 5.20 -8.25
N MET A 256 -8.53 6.40 -7.77
CA MET A 256 -9.09 7.66 -8.27
C MET A 256 -8.78 7.86 -9.75
N PHE A 257 -7.53 7.63 -10.17
CA PHE A 257 -7.14 7.74 -11.58
C PHE A 257 -7.85 6.70 -12.44
N ASP A 258 -8.00 5.49 -11.92
CA ASP A 258 -8.72 4.43 -12.61
C ASP A 258 -10.21 4.77 -12.76
N MET A 259 -10.82 5.40 -11.76
CA MET A 259 -12.20 5.86 -11.82
C MET A 259 -12.41 7.03 -12.77
N PHE A 260 -11.51 8.02 -12.79
CA PHE A 260 -11.57 9.07 -13.81
C PHE A 260 -11.57 8.48 -15.22
N ARG A 261 -10.65 7.57 -15.52
CA ARG A 261 -10.60 6.90 -16.82
C ARG A 261 -11.84 6.05 -17.08
N HIS A 262 -12.32 5.32 -16.08
CA HIS A 262 -13.51 4.49 -16.19
C HIS A 262 -14.76 5.30 -16.57
N TYR A 263 -14.87 6.53 -16.08
CA TYR A 263 -15.96 7.45 -16.43
C TYR A 263 -15.70 8.31 -17.68
N GLY A 264 -14.65 8.02 -18.46
CA GLY A 264 -14.38 8.70 -19.74
C GLY A 264 -13.51 9.96 -19.63
N ALA A 265 -12.80 10.18 -18.53
CA ALA A 265 -11.86 11.29 -18.46
C ALA A 265 -10.46 10.91 -18.97
N GLU A 266 -9.90 11.75 -19.83
CA GLU A 266 -8.46 11.79 -20.05
C GLU A 266 -7.77 12.55 -18.91
N ILE A 267 -6.65 12.04 -18.40
CA ILE A 267 -5.90 12.66 -17.31
C ILE A 267 -4.64 13.30 -17.85
N LYS A 268 -4.49 14.60 -17.60
CA LYS A 268 -3.29 15.37 -17.95
C LYS A 268 -2.58 15.83 -16.69
N PHE A 269 -1.47 15.16 -16.37
CA PHE A 269 -0.62 15.58 -15.27
C PHE A 269 0.11 16.89 -15.60
N PHE A 270 0.22 17.79 -14.64
CA PHE A 270 0.97 19.04 -14.77
C PHE A 270 1.62 19.42 -13.44
N SER A 271 2.71 20.20 -13.47
CA SER A 271 3.41 20.66 -12.27
C SER A 271 3.12 22.14 -11.96
N PRO A 272 2.36 22.45 -10.90
CA PRO A 272 2.23 23.81 -10.40
C PRO A 272 3.57 24.45 -10.02
N LEU A 273 4.54 23.67 -9.51
CA LEU A 273 5.89 24.18 -9.20
C LEU A 273 6.61 24.74 -10.44
N ASN A 274 6.39 24.13 -11.60
CA ASN A 274 7.00 24.55 -12.86
C ASN A 274 6.22 25.68 -13.58
N GLY A 275 5.15 26.22 -12.99
CA GLY A 275 4.35 27.27 -13.63
C GLY A 275 3.41 26.77 -14.73
N GLU A 276 3.17 25.46 -14.78
CA GLU A 276 2.32 24.82 -15.78
C GLU A 276 0.84 25.07 -15.49
N VAL A 277 0.06 25.26 -16.55
CA VAL A 277 -1.40 25.39 -16.53
C VAL A 277 -1.90 24.77 -17.84
N PRO A 278 -2.39 23.52 -17.83
CA PRO A 278 -2.80 22.85 -19.05
C PRO A 278 -4.18 23.36 -19.50
N ASP A 279 -4.42 23.31 -20.82
CA ASP A 279 -5.76 23.46 -21.41
C ASP A 279 -6.55 22.16 -21.16
N VAL A 280 -7.56 22.22 -20.30
CA VAL A 280 -8.36 21.10 -19.75
C VAL A 280 -9.75 21.60 -19.33
N ASP A 281 -10.69 20.68 -19.12
CA ASP A 281 -12.08 20.98 -18.76
C ASP A 281 -12.32 21.14 -17.25
N GLY A 282 -11.34 20.74 -16.43
CA GLY A 282 -11.34 20.93 -14.98
C GLY A 282 -10.01 20.52 -14.38
N MET A 283 -9.72 20.96 -13.15
CA MET A 283 -8.46 20.62 -12.47
C MET A 283 -8.66 20.05 -11.07
N TYR A 284 -7.80 19.08 -10.74
CA TYR A 284 -7.74 18.38 -9.47
C TYR A 284 -6.39 18.61 -8.80
N PHE A 285 -6.42 19.08 -7.55
CA PHE A 285 -5.27 19.26 -6.68
C PHE A 285 -5.41 18.31 -5.49
N GLY A 286 -4.65 17.23 -5.51
CA GLY A 286 -4.62 16.25 -4.43
C GLY A 286 -3.87 16.74 -3.20
N GLY A 287 -3.61 15.80 -2.30
CA GLY A 287 -2.76 16.05 -1.14
C GLY A 287 -1.27 16.13 -1.49
N GLY A 288 -0.48 16.43 -0.48
CA GLY A 288 0.96 16.50 -0.56
C GLY A 288 1.49 17.47 0.49
N TYR A 289 2.68 18.00 0.25
CA TYR A 289 3.39 18.88 1.18
C TYR A 289 3.67 20.26 0.55
N PRO A 290 2.65 21.06 0.22
CA PRO A 290 2.86 22.40 -0.33
C PRO A 290 3.69 23.28 0.62
N GLU A 291 3.62 23.06 1.94
CA GLU A 291 4.39 23.76 2.96
C GLU A 291 5.92 23.57 2.84
N LEU A 292 6.36 22.48 2.21
CA LEU A 292 7.78 22.23 1.96
C LEU A 292 8.29 22.91 0.68
N ASN A 293 7.39 23.46 -0.14
CA ASN A 293 7.69 24.03 -1.46
C ASN A 293 7.15 25.47 -1.63
N LEU A 294 6.92 26.20 -0.54
CA LEU A 294 6.25 27.51 -0.57
C LEU A 294 6.97 28.54 -1.45
N ALA A 295 8.29 28.61 -1.37
CA ALA A 295 9.06 29.60 -2.13
C ALA A 295 8.98 29.35 -3.64
N GLU A 296 8.93 28.09 -4.06
CA GLU A 296 8.77 27.67 -5.44
C GLU A 296 7.33 27.91 -5.92
N LEU A 297 6.34 27.55 -5.10
CA LEU A 297 4.91 27.79 -5.37
C LEU A 297 4.56 29.28 -5.47
N GLU A 298 5.15 30.12 -4.61
CA GLU A 298 4.93 31.58 -4.63
C GLU A 298 5.55 32.23 -5.88
N LYS A 299 6.71 31.74 -6.33
CA LYS A 299 7.35 32.20 -7.57
C LYS A 299 6.58 31.76 -8.82
N SER A 300 5.82 30.66 -8.72
CA SER A 300 5.04 30.13 -9.82
C SER A 300 3.86 31.06 -10.14
N ASN A 301 3.68 31.39 -11.42
CA ASN A 301 2.52 32.13 -11.89
C ASN A 301 1.25 31.25 -12.03
N THR A 302 1.28 30.00 -11.56
CA THR A 302 0.14 29.07 -11.68
C THR A 302 -1.06 29.56 -10.88
N THR A 303 -0.91 29.94 -9.60
CA THR A 303 -2.03 30.36 -8.73
C THR A 303 -2.83 31.54 -9.29
N SER A 304 -2.16 32.55 -9.84
CA SER A 304 -2.84 33.72 -10.43
C SER A 304 -3.67 33.33 -11.66
N LYS A 305 -3.12 32.50 -12.56
CA LYS A 305 -3.84 31.98 -13.71
C LYS A 305 -5.02 31.10 -13.31
N LEU A 306 -4.87 30.28 -12.26
CA LEU A 306 -5.96 29.45 -11.74
C LEU A 306 -7.14 30.28 -11.23
N ALA A 307 -6.88 31.42 -10.59
CA ALA A 307 -7.92 32.33 -10.12
C ALA A 307 -8.72 32.93 -11.28
N ASP A 308 -8.05 33.31 -12.37
CA ASP A 308 -8.71 33.80 -13.59
C ASP A 308 -9.56 32.70 -14.22
N LEU A 309 -9.00 31.50 -14.42
CA LEU A 309 -9.72 30.35 -14.98
C LEU A 309 -10.95 29.95 -14.15
N ALA A 310 -10.82 29.92 -12.82
CA ALA A 310 -11.95 29.64 -11.93
C ALA A 310 -13.04 30.72 -12.03
N SER A 311 -12.65 31.99 -12.19
CA SER A 311 -13.59 33.10 -12.38
C SER A 311 -14.32 33.03 -13.72
N ASP A 312 -13.67 32.47 -14.74
CA ASP A 312 -14.25 32.20 -16.06
C ASP A 312 -15.10 30.90 -16.08
N GLY A 313 -15.17 30.18 -14.96
CA GLY A 313 -16.06 29.02 -14.76
C GLY A 313 -15.38 27.66 -14.85
N LEU A 314 -14.05 27.60 -14.95
CA LEU A 314 -13.31 26.32 -14.90
C LEU A 314 -13.47 25.67 -13.52
N PRO A 315 -13.97 24.42 -13.42
CA PRO A 315 -14.06 23.71 -12.15
C PRO A 315 -12.66 23.41 -11.58
N LEU A 316 -12.42 23.81 -10.33
CA LEU A 316 -11.24 23.43 -9.55
C LEU A 316 -11.68 22.62 -8.33
N TYR A 317 -11.05 21.48 -8.10
CA TYR A 317 -11.20 20.68 -6.89
C TYR A 317 -9.86 20.60 -6.16
N GLY A 318 -9.87 20.90 -4.87
CA GLY A 318 -8.68 20.80 -4.02
C GLY A 318 -9.00 20.09 -2.72
N GLU A 319 -8.13 19.14 -2.34
CA GLU A 319 -8.21 18.43 -1.07
C GLU A 319 -6.88 18.51 -0.32
N CYS A 320 -6.92 18.40 1.01
CA CYS A 320 -5.71 18.40 1.84
C CYS A 320 -4.76 19.56 1.46
N GLY A 321 -3.51 19.27 1.05
CA GLY A 321 -2.55 20.27 0.57
C GLY A 321 -3.03 21.09 -0.63
N GLY A 322 -3.78 20.50 -1.56
CA GLY A 322 -4.43 21.21 -2.66
C GLY A 322 -5.39 22.30 -2.19
N LEU A 323 -6.19 22.04 -1.16
CA LEU A 323 -7.09 23.04 -0.58
C LEU A 323 -6.31 24.22 0.05
N LEU A 324 -5.19 23.92 0.72
CA LEU A 324 -4.31 24.95 1.27
C LEU A 324 -3.72 25.81 0.16
N TYR A 325 -3.24 25.19 -0.93
CA TYR A 325 -2.67 25.88 -2.07
C TYR A 325 -3.66 26.79 -2.82
N LEU A 326 -4.92 26.35 -2.95
CA LEU A 326 -5.98 27.14 -3.61
C LEU A 326 -6.56 28.25 -2.73
N SER A 327 -6.13 28.37 -1.48
CA SER A 327 -6.55 29.45 -0.59
C SER A 327 -5.91 30.78 -0.99
N LYS A 328 -6.52 31.89 -0.55
CA LYS A 328 -6.03 33.25 -0.88
C LYS A 328 -4.60 33.51 -0.43
N SER A 329 -4.19 32.92 0.69
CA SER A 329 -2.86 33.04 1.27
C SER A 329 -2.59 31.84 2.18
N TYR A 330 -1.33 31.43 2.24
CA TYR A 330 -0.84 30.40 3.14
C TYR A 330 0.52 30.84 3.71
N GLU A 331 0.65 30.82 5.03
CA GLU A 331 1.83 31.28 5.75
C GLU A 331 2.28 30.16 6.71
N ASN A 332 3.60 29.98 6.85
CA ASN A 332 4.18 29.12 7.87
C ASN A 332 4.89 29.97 8.94
N ASP A 333 4.94 29.46 10.17
CA ASP A 333 5.61 30.10 11.32
C ASP A 333 7.14 30.09 11.21
#